data_AF-A0A967V2T9-F1
#
_entry.id   AF-A0A967V2T9-F1
#
_cell.length_a   1.000
_cell.length_b   1.000
_cell.length_c   1.000
_cell.angle_alpha   90.00
_cell.angle_beta   90.00
_cell.angle_gamma   90.00
#
_symmetry.space_group_name_H-M   'P 1'
#
loop_
_entity.id
_entity.type
_entity.pdbx_description
1 polymer ?
#
loop_
_entity_poly.entity_id
_entity_poly.type
_entity_poly.pdbx_seq_one_letter_code
_entity_poly.pdbx_strand_id
1 'polypeptide(L)' 'MTSIEPGMVRFERQDGTADEVAADTVVLAIGWRPTAPGFIEGLNGGAGEVVAVGDADTIGDFVSAINAGADAGLTI' A
#
# COMPACT_ATOMS: atom_id res chain seq x y z
N MET A 1 8.53 5.49 21.12
CA MET A 1 7.12 5.44 20.60
C MET A 1 6.89 6.60 19.64
N THR A 2 6.41 6.30 18.43
CA THR A 2 6.13 7.31 17.38
C THR A 2 4.67 7.77 17.43
N SER A 3 4.43 9.08 17.46
CA SER A 3 3.09 9.68 17.42
C SER A 3 3.05 10.99 16.64
N ILE A 4 1.85 11.34 16.14
CA ILE A 4 1.56 12.64 15.51
C ILE A 4 0.65 13.39 16.46
N GLU A 5 1.13 14.52 16.97
CA GLU A 5 0.45 15.37 17.94
C GLU A 5 0.13 16.73 17.30
N PRO A 6 -0.73 17.56 17.90
CA PRO A 6 -0.92 18.93 17.44
C PRO A 6 0.41 19.70 17.35
N GLY A 7 0.82 20.06 16.14
CA GLY A 7 2.02 20.87 15.85
C GLY A 7 3.35 20.12 15.89
N MET A 8 3.38 18.81 16.12
CA MET A 8 4.64 18.06 16.18
C MET A 8 4.51 16.57 15.85
N VAL A 9 5.62 15.96 15.49
CA VAL A 9 5.80 14.50 15.40
C VAL A 9 6.79 14.08 16.48
N ARG A 10 6.42 13.11 17.31
CA ARG A 10 7.31 12.44 18.26
C ARG A 10 7.78 11.13 17.65
N PHE A 11 9.07 10.81 17.75
CA PHE A 11 9.64 9.59 17.20
C PHE A 11 10.78 9.07 18.07
N GLU A 12 11.20 7.85 17.79
CA GLU A 12 12.32 7.20 18.44
C GLU A 12 13.50 7.14 17.45
N ARG A 13 14.67 7.55 17.89
CA ARG A 13 15.92 7.45 17.13
C ARG A 13 16.40 5.99 17.12
N GLN A 14 17.35 5.69 16.23
CA GLN A 14 17.92 4.34 16.13
C GLN A 14 18.60 3.86 17.42
N ASP A 15 19.07 4.78 18.26
CA ASP A 15 19.67 4.48 19.56
C ASP A 15 18.63 4.29 20.69
N GLY A 16 17.33 4.32 20.37
CA GLY A 16 16.23 4.17 21.31
C GLY A 16 15.86 5.46 22.06
N THR A 17 16.53 6.59 21.79
CA THR A 17 16.19 7.86 22.43
C THR A 17 14.96 8.50 21.78
N ALA A 18 14.13 9.16 22.60
CA ALA A 18 12.96 9.88 22.10
C ALA A 18 13.36 11.26 21.57
N ASP A 19 12.69 11.70 20.50
CA ASP A 19 12.88 13.03 19.91
C ASP A 19 11.58 13.57 19.29
N GLU A 20 11.58 14.86 18.95
CA GLU A 20 10.43 15.55 18.37
C GLU A 20 10.82 16.56 17.28
N VAL A 21 9.95 16.71 16.29
CA VAL A 21 10.06 17.72 15.23
C VAL A 21 8.75 18.50 15.13
N ALA A 22 8.83 19.83 15.19
CA ALA A 22 7.68 20.70 14.94
C ALA A 22 7.25 20.63 13.47
N ALA A 23 5.95 20.51 13.22
CA ALA A 23 5.40 20.41 11.87
C ALA A 23 3.95 20.92 11.81
N ASP A 24 3.66 21.75 10.81
CA ASP A 24 2.29 22.18 10.50
C ASP A 24 1.54 21.14 9.65
N THR A 25 2.26 20.28 8.95
CA THR A 25 1.69 19.25 8.07
C THR A 25 2.57 18.00 8.08
N VAL A 26 1.93 16.84 8.16
CA VAL A 26 2.60 15.53 8.16
C VAL A 26 2.09 14.73 6.97
N VAL A 27 2.99 14.30 6.09
CA VAL A 27 2.68 13.43 4.94
C VAL A 27 3.07 12.00 5.28
N LEU A 28 2.09 11.10 5.30
CA LEU A 28 2.33 9.68 5.56
C LEU A 28 2.64 8.93 4.25
N ALA A 29 3.92 8.67 4.03
CA ALA A 29 4.42 7.87 2.90
C ALA A 29 4.85 6.46 3.38
N ILE A 30 3.99 5.78 4.13
CA ILE A 30 4.28 4.50 4.83
C ILE A 30 3.92 3.24 4.00
N GLY A 31 3.82 3.40 2.68
CA GLY A 31 3.42 2.34 1.75
C GLY A 31 1.92 2.27 1.49
N TRP A 32 1.52 1.22 0.78
CA TRP A 32 0.16 1.00 0.27
C TRP A 32 -0.40 -0.34 0.75
N ARG A 33 -1.71 -0.53 0.59
CA ARG A 33 -2.39 -1.80 0.84
C ARG A 33 -3.07 -2.27 -0.45
N PRO A 34 -2.98 -3.57 -0.80
CA PRO A 34 -3.71 -4.11 -1.94
C PRO A 34 -5.23 -3.89 -1.82
N THR A 35 -5.90 -3.71 -2.96
CA THR A 35 -7.33 -3.36 -3.03
C THR A 35 -8.20 -4.45 -3.65
N ALA A 36 -7.60 -5.41 -4.36
CA ALA A 36 -8.33 -6.46 -5.07
C ALA A 36 -9.22 -7.33 -4.17
N PRO A 37 -8.84 -7.73 -2.94
CA PRO A 37 -9.69 -8.57 -2.10
C PRO A 37 -11.08 -7.97 -1.88
N GLY A 38 -11.17 -6.66 -1.59
CA GLY A 38 -12.45 -5.98 -1.35
C GLY A 38 -13.26 -5.74 -2.63
N PHE A 39 -12.60 -5.62 -3.79
CA PHE A 39 -13.28 -5.46 -5.07
C PHE A 39 -13.82 -6.78 -5.61
N ILE A 40 -13.04 -7.86 -5.55
CA ILE A 40 -13.41 -9.19 -6.05
C ILE A 40 -14.57 -9.76 -5.24
N GLU A 41 -14.60 -9.57 -3.92
CA GLU A 41 -15.75 -9.95 -3.08
C GLU A 41 -17.05 -9.28 -3.57
N GLY A 42 -16.96 -8.05 -4.09
CA GLY A 42 -18.10 -7.32 -4.66
C GLY A 42 -18.58 -7.83 -6.02
N LEU A 43 -17.82 -8.66 -6.72
CA LEU A 43 -18.15 -9.18 -8.05
C LEU A 43 -18.90 -10.52 -8.03
N ASN A 44 -19.30 -11.00 -6.85
CA ASN A 44 -19.98 -12.27 -6.64
C ASN A 44 -21.13 -12.53 -7.66
N GLY A 45 -20.97 -13.57 -8.48
CA GLY A 45 -22.05 -14.24 -9.21
C GLY A 45 -22.34 -13.81 -10.65
N GLY A 46 -21.60 -12.87 -11.25
CA GLY A 46 -21.90 -12.39 -12.60
C GLY A 46 -20.72 -12.13 -13.54
N ALA A 47 -19.49 -12.03 -13.02
CA ALA A 47 -18.30 -11.91 -13.84
C ALA A 47 -17.79 -13.31 -14.23
N GLY A 48 -17.15 -13.43 -15.40
CA GLY A 48 -16.34 -14.60 -15.75
C GLY A 48 -15.13 -14.73 -14.82
N GLU A 49 -14.05 -15.33 -15.32
CA GLU A 49 -12.79 -15.35 -14.57
C GLU A 49 -12.30 -13.92 -14.32
N VAL A 50 -12.00 -13.59 -13.06
CA VAL A 50 -11.45 -12.31 -12.63
C VAL A 50 -10.09 -12.56 -12.00
N VAL A 51 -9.06 -11.94 -12.56
CA VAL A 51 -7.68 -12.02 -12.08
C VAL A 51 -7.23 -10.63 -11.64
N ALA A 52 -6.74 -10.52 -10.41
CA ALA A 52 -6.09 -9.31 -9.93
C ALA A 52 -4.63 -9.28 -10.39
N VAL A 53 -4.16 -8.11 -10.83
CA VAL A 53 -2.78 -7.91 -11.30
C VAL A 53 -2.18 -6.63 -10.72
N GLY A 54 -0.85 -6.59 -10.61
CA GLY A 54 -0.10 -5.46 -10.09
C GLY A 54 -0.47 -5.10 -8.64
N ASP A 55 -0.37 -3.82 -8.30
CA ASP A 55 -0.56 -3.33 -6.93
C ASP A 55 -1.97 -3.57 -6.36
N ALA A 56 -2.96 -3.86 -7.22
CA ALA A 56 -4.27 -4.27 -6.75
C ALA A 56 -4.19 -5.60 -5.98
N ASP A 57 -3.30 -6.51 -6.40
CA ASP A 57 -3.04 -7.81 -5.77
C ASP A 57 -1.87 -7.74 -4.76
N THR A 58 -0.70 -7.30 -5.23
CA THR A 58 0.54 -7.28 -4.45
C THR A 58 1.29 -5.99 -4.73
N ILE A 59 1.54 -5.19 -3.68
CA ILE A 59 2.29 -3.92 -3.79
C ILE A 59 3.72 -4.20 -4.24
N GLY A 60 4.16 -3.51 -5.29
CA GLY A 60 5.52 -3.65 -5.82
C GLY A 60 6.01 -2.40 -6.53
N ASP A 61 7.07 -2.58 -7.32
CA ASP A 61 7.49 -1.56 -8.28
C ASP A 61 6.67 -1.68 -9.58
N PHE A 62 6.79 -0.66 -10.43
CA PHE A 62 6.06 -0.62 -11.70
C PHE A 62 6.45 -1.77 -12.65
N VAL A 63 7.68 -2.31 -12.55
CA VAL A 63 8.15 -3.41 -13.39
C VAL A 63 7.42 -4.70 -13.01
N SER A 64 7.27 -4.94 -11.71
CA SER A 64 6.53 -6.08 -11.16
C SER A 64 5.07 -6.04 -11.60
N ALA A 65 4.45 -4.86 -11.59
CA ALA A 65 3.08 -4.68 -12.07
C ALA A 65 2.93 -4.94 -13.58
N ILE A 66 3.88 -4.49 -14.39
CA ILE A 66 3.90 -4.75 -15.85
C ILE A 66 4.03 -6.25 -16.11
N ASN A 67 4.99 -6.91 -15.47
CA ASN A 67 5.22 -8.34 -15.66
C ASN A 67 4.00 -9.15 -15.21
N ALA A 68 3.40 -8.83 -14.06
CA ALA A 68 2.19 -9.50 -13.59
C ALA A 68 1.02 -9.39 -14.59
N GLY A 69 0.85 -8.21 -15.21
CA GLY A 69 -0.15 -8.03 -16.26
C GLY A 69 0.16 -8.81 -17.54
N ALA A 70 1.42 -8.83 -17.97
CA ALA A 70 1.86 -9.59 -19.15
C ALA A 70 1.69 -11.10 -18.94
N ASP A 71 2.12 -11.62 -17.79
CA ASP A 71 2.01 -13.03 -17.43
C ASP A 71 0.55 -13.46 -17.35
N ALA A 72 -0.32 -12.66 -16.69
CA ALA A 72 -1.75 -12.92 -16.67
C ALA A 72 -2.32 -13.02 -18.09
N GLY A 73 -1.98 -12.08 -18.98
CA GLY A 73 -2.42 -12.09 -20.38
C GLY A 73 -1.96 -13.30 -21.21
N LEU A 74 -0.92 -14.02 -20.78
CA LEU A 74 -0.47 -15.26 -21.43
C LEU A 74 -1.15 -16.52 -20.88
N THR A 75 -1.80 -16.42 -19.72
CA THR A 75 -2.40 -17.55 -19.00
C THR A 75 -3.91 -17.67 -19.17
N ILE A 76 -4.59 -16.63 -19.66
CA ILE A 76 -6.05 -16.58 -19.90
C ILE A 76 -6.32 -16.82 -21.39
#